data_AF-A0A3A5VXS2-F1
#
_entry.id   AF-A0A3A5VXS2-F1
#
_cell.length_a   1.000
_cell.length_b   1.000
_cell.length_c   1.000
_cell.angle_alpha   90.00
_cell.angle_beta   90.00
_cell.angle_gamma   90.00
#
_symmetry.space_group_name_H-M   'P 1'
#
loop_
_entity.id
_entity.type
_entity.pdbx_description
1 polymer ?
#
loop_
_entity_poly.entity_id
_entity_poly.type
_entity_poly.pdbx_seq_one_letter_code
_entity_poly.pdbx_strand_id
1 'polypeptide(L)'
;MTMVNLLRLGQGMMALAVLLSAAGWIGFTLEGEVNDVPTPNFPDRSFFADDPLPEQVLAPFLTAELTLTWDRDDVYAVIVDEDEKNTCEATPAGLAQNSGTNSCGPYDADIVAISDNGNEGLVWTVESGVYYVGVGTAGSGLPEGSEVNMAYEVHLQAGFGSFFVFASIGVVGFAMTRSE
;
A
#
# COMPACT_ATOMS: atom_id res chain seq x y z
N MET A 1 39.34 22.99 -14.60
CA MET A 1 38.67 22.99 -13.29
C MET A 1 39.79 22.97 -12.24
N THR A 2 39.83 23.93 -11.32
CA THR A 2 40.91 24.01 -10.31
C THR A 2 40.67 22.99 -9.18
N MET A 3 41.74 22.48 -8.57
CA MET A 3 41.72 21.48 -7.49
C MET A 3 40.75 21.83 -6.34
N VAL A 4 40.64 23.13 -6.01
CA VAL A 4 39.72 23.67 -5.00
C VAL A 4 38.23 23.45 -5.36
N ASN A 5 37.89 23.43 -6.65
CA ASN A 5 36.52 23.21 -7.09
C ASN A 5 36.10 21.74 -6.96
N LEU A 6 37.01 20.79 -7.22
CA LEU A 6 36.76 19.35 -7.05
C LEU A 6 36.52 18.99 -5.58
N LEU A 7 37.32 19.54 -4.67
CA LEU A 7 37.14 19.31 -3.23
C LEU A 7 35.77 19.81 -2.73
N ARG A 8 35.37 21.03 -3.11
CA ARG A 8 34.07 21.60 -2.72
C ARG A 8 32.89 20.84 -3.32
N LEU A 9 33.01 20.39 -4.57
CA LEU A 9 31.99 19.56 -5.23
C LEU A 9 31.86 18.21 -4.52
N GLY A 10 32.97 17.54 -4.20
CA GLY A 10 32.97 16.27 -3.48
C GLY A 10 32.33 16.35 -2.10
N GLN A 11 32.66 17.40 -1.33
CA GLN A 11 32.00 17.69 -0.04
C GLN A 11 30.50 17.91 -0.18
N GLY A 12 30.07 18.66 -1.21
CA GLY A 12 28.66 18.88 -1.49
C GLY A 12 27.91 17.58 -1.81
N MET A 13 28.52 16.69 -2.60
CA MET A 13 27.93 15.39 -2.94
C MET A 13 27.79 14.48 -1.72
N MET A 14 28.81 14.44 -0.84
CA MET A 14 28.71 13.66 0.40
C MET A 14 27.62 14.20 1.32
N ALA A 15 27.52 15.52 1.49
CA ALA A 15 26.46 16.12 2.28
C ALA A 15 25.07 15.82 1.69
N LEU A 16 24.93 15.92 0.37
CA LEU A 16 23.69 15.57 -0.33
C LEU A 16 23.31 14.10 -0.12
N ALA A 17 24.24 13.16 -0.22
CA ALA A 17 23.98 11.74 -0.01
C ALA A 17 23.45 11.45 1.41
N VAL A 18 23.99 12.12 2.43
CA VAL A 18 23.52 12.00 3.81
C VAL A 18 22.12 12.57 3.96
N LEU A 19 21.85 13.75 3.38
CA LEU A 19 20.53 14.38 3.42
C LEU A 19 19.47 13.54 2.71
N LEU A 20 19.79 13.00 1.53
CA LEU A 20 18.89 12.12 0.79
C LEU A 20 18.61 10.82 1.54
N SER A 21 19.63 10.23 2.18
CA SER A 21 19.44 9.05 3.03
C SER A 21 18.52 9.34 4.22
N ALA A 22 18.73 10.47 4.90
CA ALA A 22 17.87 10.87 6.01
C ALA A 22 16.42 11.13 5.56
N ALA A 23 16.24 11.91 4.49
CA ALA A 23 14.91 12.20 3.94
C ALA A 23 14.21 10.94 3.44
N GLY A 24 14.93 10.05 2.74
CA GLY A 24 14.42 8.79 2.26
C GLY A 24 14.01 7.83 3.38
N TRP A 25 14.74 7.84 4.50
CA TRP A 25 14.39 7.06 5.68
C TRP A 25 13.16 7.59 6.41
N ILE A 26 13.04 8.92 6.55
CA ILE A 26 11.87 9.54 7.21
C ILE A 26 10.62 9.35 6.35
N GLY A 27 10.76 9.46 5.04
CA GLY A 27 9.63 9.39 4.11
C GLY A 27 8.66 10.56 4.26
N PHE A 28 7.47 10.39 3.71
CA PHE A 28 6.34 11.30 3.89
C PHE A 28 5.03 10.55 3.75
N THR A 29 3.98 11.14 4.28
CA THR A 29 2.65 10.54 4.30
C THR A 29 1.69 11.36 3.45
N LEU A 30 0.82 10.67 2.71
CA LEU A 30 -0.29 11.24 1.97
C LEU A 30 -1.60 10.73 2.57
N GLU A 31 -2.48 11.64 2.95
CA GLU A 31 -3.78 11.31 3.56
C GLU A 31 -4.91 11.66 2.59
N GLY A 32 -6.00 10.90 2.66
CA GLY A 32 -7.23 11.21 1.94
C GLY A 32 -8.41 10.38 2.44
N GLU A 33 -9.56 10.57 1.81
CA GLU A 33 -10.80 9.90 2.19
C GLU A 33 -11.62 9.56 0.94
N VAL A 34 -12.22 8.37 0.97
CA VAL A 34 -13.23 7.92 0.01
C VAL A 34 -14.54 7.84 0.76
N ASN A 35 -15.47 8.70 0.37
CA ASN A 35 -16.80 8.78 0.97
C ASN A 35 -17.79 7.91 0.20
N ASP A 36 -18.89 7.56 0.88
CA ASP A 36 -20.05 6.90 0.28
C ASP A 36 -19.72 5.52 -0.34
N VAL A 37 -18.80 4.76 0.27
CA VAL A 37 -18.48 3.39 -0.17
C VAL A 37 -19.67 2.48 0.15
N PRO A 38 -20.31 1.84 -0.84
CA PRO A 38 -21.48 1.01 -0.59
C PRO A 38 -21.14 -0.19 0.30
N THR A 39 -21.90 -0.39 1.37
CA THR A 39 -21.76 -1.57 2.24
C THR A 39 -22.58 -2.72 1.69
N PRO A 40 -21.97 -3.85 1.34
CA PRO A 40 -22.71 -4.98 0.79
C PRO A 40 -23.73 -5.56 1.77
N ASN A 41 -24.91 -5.95 1.29
CA ASN A 41 -25.95 -6.58 2.12
C ASN A 41 -25.90 -8.12 2.10
N PHE A 42 -24.77 -8.69 1.68
CA PHE A 42 -24.53 -10.13 1.68
C PHE A 42 -23.50 -10.45 2.77
N PRO A 43 -23.84 -11.30 3.75
CA PRO A 43 -22.95 -11.61 4.85
C PRO A 43 -21.70 -12.35 4.35
N ASP A 44 -20.55 -12.03 4.94
CA ASP A 44 -19.26 -12.70 4.74
C ASP A 44 -18.85 -12.80 3.26
N ARG A 45 -19.17 -11.76 2.48
CA ARG A 45 -18.78 -11.65 1.07
C ARG A 45 -18.17 -10.31 0.76
N SER A 46 -17.01 -10.35 0.10
CA SER A 46 -16.26 -9.19 -0.35
C SER A 46 -16.76 -8.72 -1.72
N PHE A 47 -16.91 -7.41 -1.86
CA PHE A 47 -17.20 -6.72 -3.12
C PHE A 47 -16.07 -5.75 -3.40
N PHE A 48 -15.57 -5.77 -4.63
CA PHE A 48 -14.34 -5.10 -4.99
C PHE A 48 -14.59 -3.79 -5.70
N ALA A 49 -13.64 -2.86 -5.56
CA ALA A 49 -13.60 -1.67 -6.40
C ALA A 49 -13.43 -2.05 -7.88
N ASP A 50 -14.02 -1.25 -8.76
CA ASP A 50 -13.89 -1.44 -10.21
C ASP A 50 -12.47 -1.15 -10.70
N ASP A 51 -11.84 -0.10 -10.15
CA ASP A 51 -10.50 0.33 -10.51
C ASP A 51 -9.44 -0.33 -9.60
N PRO A 52 -8.30 -0.78 -10.17
CA PRO A 52 -7.20 -1.32 -9.38
C PRO A 52 -6.49 -0.26 -8.56
N LEU A 53 -5.85 -0.69 -7.48
CA LEU A 53 -4.91 0.12 -6.72
C LEU A 53 -3.74 0.56 -7.62
N PRO A 54 -3.22 1.80 -7.47
CA PRO A 54 -2.12 2.29 -8.27
C PRO A 54 -0.88 1.39 -8.18
N GLU A 55 -0.38 0.93 -9.34
CA GLU A 55 0.81 0.09 -9.40
C GLU A 55 2.08 0.82 -8.95
N GLN A 56 2.95 0.11 -8.23
CA GLN A 56 4.29 0.61 -7.89
C GLN A 56 5.33 0.31 -8.96
N VAL A 57 5.36 1.16 -9.99
CA VAL A 57 6.40 1.10 -11.06
C VAL A 57 7.82 1.30 -10.51
N LEU A 58 7.96 1.93 -9.33
CA LEU A 58 9.24 2.24 -8.70
C LEU A 58 9.53 1.38 -7.46
N ALA A 59 8.92 0.20 -7.31
CA ALA A 59 9.09 -0.66 -6.12
C ALA A 59 10.55 -0.86 -5.63
N PRO A 60 11.58 -0.96 -6.50
CA PRO A 60 12.97 -1.04 -6.02
C PRO A 60 13.48 0.23 -5.33
N PHE A 61 12.93 1.39 -5.69
CA PHE A 61 13.37 2.72 -5.26
C PHE A 61 12.42 3.38 -4.27
N LEU A 62 11.16 2.98 -4.23
CA LEU A 62 10.13 3.51 -3.35
C LEU A 62 9.34 2.37 -2.74
N THR A 63 9.05 2.49 -1.46
CA THR A 63 8.15 1.61 -0.74
C THR A 63 6.94 2.46 -0.34
N ALA A 64 5.73 1.96 -0.61
CA ALA A 64 4.51 2.57 -0.07
C ALA A 64 3.78 1.58 0.82
N GLU A 65 3.41 2.05 1.99
CA GLU A 65 2.54 1.36 2.93
C GLU A 65 1.20 2.07 2.94
N LEU A 66 0.14 1.33 2.62
CA LEU A 66 -1.24 1.78 2.69
C LEU A 66 -1.80 1.41 4.07
N THR A 67 -2.39 2.38 4.76
CA THR A 67 -3.25 2.16 5.92
C THR A 67 -4.65 2.63 5.57
N LEU A 68 -5.64 1.76 5.69
CA LEU A 68 -7.05 2.04 5.43
C LEU A 68 -7.84 1.91 6.73
N THR A 69 -8.61 2.92 7.10
CA THR A 69 -9.40 2.96 8.35
C THR A 69 -10.84 3.36 8.07
N TRP A 70 -11.77 2.91 8.91
CA TRP A 70 -13.19 3.19 8.77
C TRP A 70 -13.90 3.14 10.13
N ASP A 71 -14.99 3.89 10.29
CA ASP A 71 -15.70 4.04 11.57
C ASP A 71 -16.89 3.07 11.68
N ARG A 72 -16.64 1.77 11.46
CA ARG A 72 -17.64 0.70 11.52
C ARG A 72 -17.01 -0.63 11.96
N ASP A 73 -17.69 -1.35 12.84
CA ASP A 73 -17.28 -2.66 13.38
C ASP A 73 -17.97 -3.84 12.70
N ASP A 74 -18.98 -3.58 11.87
CA ASP A 74 -19.69 -4.56 11.04
C ASP A 74 -19.17 -4.62 9.59
N VAL A 75 -18.13 -3.85 9.27
CA VAL A 75 -17.48 -3.83 7.95
C VAL A 75 -16.05 -4.33 8.08
N TYR A 76 -15.63 -5.15 7.13
CA TYR A 76 -14.24 -5.56 6.95
C TYR A 76 -13.72 -5.09 5.59
N ALA A 77 -12.42 -4.88 5.48
CA ALA A 77 -11.73 -4.56 4.24
C ALA A 77 -10.72 -5.66 3.90
N VAL A 78 -10.54 -5.92 2.60
CA VAL A 78 -9.58 -6.88 2.07
C VAL A 78 -8.81 -6.28 0.91
N ILE A 79 -7.61 -6.82 0.66
CA ILE A 79 -6.86 -6.61 -0.57
C ILE A 79 -6.65 -7.97 -1.22
N VAL A 80 -6.96 -8.05 -2.51
CA VAL A 80 -6.81 -9.27 -3.32
C VAL A 80 -6.12 -8.92 -4.63
N ASP A 81 -5.57 -9.93 -5.30
CA ASP A 81 -5.06 -9.78 -6.66
C ASP A 81 -6.20 -9.85 -7.71
N GLU A 82 -5.82 -9.63 -8.97
CA GLU A 82 -6.75 -9.67 -10.10
C GLU A 82 -7.41 -11.05 -10.30
N ASP A 83 -6.69 -12.14 -10.06
CA ASP A 83 -7.19 -13.50 -10.28
C ASP A 83 -8.29 -13.84 -9.26
N GLU A 84 -8.08 -13.45 -8.00
CA GLU A 84 -9.05 -13.66 -6.93
C GLU A 84 -10.29 -12.78 -7.11
N LYS A 85 -10.13 -11.50 -7.46
CA LYS A 85 -11.27 -10.63 -7.82
C LYS A 85 -12.12 -11.25 -8.93
N ASN A 86 -11.49 -11.70 -10.02
CA ASN A 86 -12.20 -12.29 -11.15
C ASN A 86 -12.93 -13.58 -10.76
N THR A 87 -12.33 -14.40 -9.91
CA THR A 87 -12.95 -15.62 -9.38
C THR A 87 -14.20 -15.29 -8.56
N CYS A 88 -14.13 -14.26 -7.73
CA CYS A 88 -15.22 -13.84 -6.88
C CYS A 88 -16.37 -13.17 -7.61
N GLU A 89 -16.09 -12.38 -8.64
CA GLU A 89 -17.12 -11.76 -9.50
C GLU A 89 -17.79 -12.79 -10.42
N ALA A 90 -17.04 -13.81 -10.88
CA ALA A 90 -17.58 -14.90 -11.67
C ALA A 90 -18.47 -15.85 -10.85
N THR A 91 -18.28 -15.89 -9.51
CA THR A 91 -19.03 -16.76 -8.61
C THR A 91 -20.35 -16.08 -8.19
N PRO A 92 -21.53 -16.69 -8.43
CA PRO A 92 -22.80 -16.16 -7.93
C PRO A 92 -22.85 -16.12 -6.39
N ALA A 93 -23.46 -15.07 -5.82
CA ALA A 93 -23.53 -14.84 -4.36
C ALA A 93 -24.04 -16.05 -3.55
N GLY A 94 -25.03 -16.76 -4.09
CA GLY A 94 -25.63 -17.92 -3.42
C GLY A 94 -24.81 -19.21 -3.47
N LEU A 95 -23.72 -19.26 -4.25
CA LEU A 95 -22.86 -20.44 -4.39
C LEU A 95 -21.59 -20.34 -3.55
N ALA A 96 -21.00 -19.15 -3.41
CA ALA A 96 -19.78 -18.94 -2.60
C ALA A 96 -19.96 -19.40 -1.14
N GLN A 97 -21.11 -19.12 -0.52
CA GLN A 97 -21.39 -19.51 0.87
C GLN A 97 -21.73 -21.00 1.04
N ASN A 98 -22.16 -21.71 -0.02
CA ASN A 98 -22.59 -23.11 0.05
C ASN A 98 -21.45 -24.11 -0.18
N SER A 99 -20.29 -23.65 -0.65
CA SER A 99 -19.14 -24.50 -0.96
C SER A 99 -18.38 -25.00 0.27
N GLY A 100 -18.67 -24.47 1.48
CA GLY A 100 -17.94 -24.79 2.72
C GLY A 100 -16.49 -24.30 2.73
N THR A 101 -16.04 -23.70 1.63
CA THR A 101 -14.84 -22.89 1.49
C THR A 101 -15.22 -21.48 1.89
N ASN A 102 -14.43 -20.79 2.72
CA ASN A 102 -14.63 -19.37 3.05
C ASN A 102 -14.29 -18.46 1.85
N SER A 103 -14.63 -18.91 0.64
CA SER A 103 -14.22 -18.34 -0.64
C SER A 103 -14.89 -16.99 -0.85
N CYS A 104 -14.13 -15.98 -1.28
CA CYS A 104 -14.59 -14.61 -1.51
C CYS A 104 -15.16 -13.91 -0.28
N GLY A 105 -14.81 -14.42 0.91
CA GLY A 105 -15.16 -13.85 2.20
C GLY A 105 -13.91 -13.42 2.97
N PRO A 106 -14.04 -12.97 4.22
CA PRO A 106 -12.91 -12.46 5.00
C PRO A 106 -11.88 -13.55 5.38
N TYR A 107 -12.23 -14.82 5.28
CA TYR A 107 -11.33 -15.92 5.67
C TYR A 107 -10.84 -16.74 4.47
N ASP A 108 -10.85 -16.13 3.28
CA ASP A 108 -10.25 -16.74 2.09
C ASP A 108 -8.73 -16.80 2.24
N ALA A 109 -8.14 -17.91 1.79
CA ALA A 109 -6.70 -18.12 1.80
C ALA A 109 -5.98 -17.27 0.75
N ASP A 110 -6.69 -16.82 -0.30
CA ASP A 110 -6.14 -16.05 -1.41
C ASP A 110 -6.21 -14.53 -1.17
N ILE A 111 -6.51 -14.09 0.06
CA ILE A 111 -6.42 -12.70 0.48
C ILE A 111 -4.97 -12.29 0.77
N VAL A 112 -4.57 -11.14 0.25
CA VAL A 112 -3.24 -10.54 0.44
C VAL A 112 -3.16 -9.82 1.79
N ALA A 113 -4.20 -9.05 2.13
CA ALA A 113 -4.31 -8.36 3.40
C ALA A 113 -5.78 -8.24 3.82
N ILE A 114 -6.05 -8.30 5.12
CA ILE A 114 -7.39 -8.14 5.68
C ILE A 114 -7.34 -7.37 7.00
N SER A 115 -8.39 -6.60 7.26
CA SER A 115 -8.76 -6.21 8.62
C SER A 115 -10.27 -6.20 8.78
N ASP A 116 -10.74 -6.70 9.92
CA ASP A 116 -12.13 -6.65 10.38
C ASP A 116 -12.35 -5.59 11.47
N ASN A 117 -11.31 -4.80 11.78
CA ASN A 117 -11.36 -3.76 12.79
C ASN A 117 -11.04 -2.40 12.15
N GLY A 118 -12.07 -1.62 11.88
CA GLY A 118 -11.92 -0.31 11.23
C GLY A 118 -11.11 0.73 12.01
N ASN A 119 -10.98 0.57 13.33
CA ASN A 119 -10.16 1.44 14.17
C ASN A 119 -8.66 1.11 14.10
N GLU A 120 -8.32 -0.18 14.03
CA GLU A 120 -6.93 -0.61 13.77
C GLU A 120 -6.56 -0.43 12.29
N GLY A 121 -7.56 -0.57 11.41
CA GLY A 121 -7.43 -0.45 9.98
C GLY A 121 -6.76 -1.65 9.31
N LEU A 122 -6.75 -1.63 7.99
CA LEU A 122 -5.98 -2.55 7.15
C LEU A 122 -4.64 -1.89 6.82
N VAL A 123 -3.54 -2.52 7.20
CA VAL A 123 -2.18 -2.09 6.83
C VAL A 123 -1.60 -3.04 5.79
N TRP A 124 -1.16 -2.51 4.66
CA TRP A 124 -0.59 -3.29 3.58
C TRP A 124 0.59 -2.56 2.94
N THR A 125 1.76 -3.23 2.88
CA THR A 125 2.86 -2.79 2.05
C THR A 125 2.57 -3.17 0.61
N VAL A 126 2.44 -2.19 -0.27
CA VAL A 126 2.06 -2.43 -1.66
C VAL A 126 3.15 -3.25 -2.36
N GLU A 127 2.71 -4.30 -3.04
CA GLU A 127 3.56 -5.21 -3.78
C GLU A 127 3.54 -4.93 -5.29
N SER A 128 4.43 -5.58 -6.04
CA SER A 128 4.41 -5.50 -7.51
C SER A 128 3.29 -6.38 -8.05
N GLY A 129 2.28 -5.77 -8.65
CA GLY A 129 1.15 -6.48 -9.25
C GLY A 129 -0.07 -5.57 -9.37
N VAL A 130 -1.18 -6.15 -9.82
CA VAL A 130 -2.49 -5.51 -9.88
C VAL A 130 -3.31 -6.01 -8.71
N TYR A 131 -3.70 -5.10 -7.83
CA TYR A 131 -4.44 -5.42 -6.61
C TYR A 131 -5.70 -4.57 -6.51
N TYR A 132 -6.71 -5.09 -5.83
CA TYR A 132 -8.00 -4.45 -5.64
C TYR A 132 -8.39 -4.43 -4.17
N VAL A 133 -9.00 -3.34 -3.74
CA VAL A 133 -9.61 -3.24 -2.41
C VAL A 133 -11.02 -3.82 -2.51
N GLY A 134 -11.35 -4.70 -1.57
CA GLY A 134 -12.68 -5.21 -1.34
C GLY A 134 -13.22 -4.79 0.00
N VAL A 135 -14.54 -4.65 0.08
CA VAL A 135 -15.27 -4.37 1.32
C VAL A 135 -16.36 -5.42 1.49
N GLY A 136 -16.65 -5.81 2.72
CA GLY A 136 -17.74 -6.73 3.02
C GLY A 136 -18.32 -6.46 4.39
N THR A 137 -19.47 -7.07 4.65
CA THR A 137 -20.11 -7.00 5.96
C THR A 137 -19.76 -8.25 6.77
N ALA A 138 -19.23 -8.02 7.96
CA ALA A 138 -18.82 -9.08 8.88
C ALA A 138 -20.04 -9.70 9.56
N GLY A 139 -20.12 -11.03 9.54
CA GLY A 139 -21.15 -11.79 10.25
C GLY A 139 -22.50 -11.82 9.55
N SER A 140 -23.50 -12.38 10.24
CA SER A 140 -24.82 -12.74 9.67
C SER A 140 -25.88 -11.62 9.69
N GLY A 141 -25.48 -10.40 10.07
CA GLY A 141 -26.37 -9.24 10.18
C GLY A 141 -26.54 -8.47 8.87
N LEU A 142 -27.55 -7.60 8.84
CA LEU A 142 -27.58 -6.51 7.87
C LEU A 142 -26.60 -5.42 8.32
N PRO A 143 -25.92 -4.72 7.40
CA PRO A 143 -25.03 -3.63 7.79
C PRO A 143 -25.82 -2.51 8.48
N GLU A 144 -25.20 -1.83 9.44
CA GLU A 144 -25.81 -0.73 10.22
C GLU A 144 -26.14 0.52 9.36
N GLY A 145 -25.65 0.56 8.13
CA GLY A 145 -25.91 1.60 7.13
C GLY A 145 -25.74 1.05 5.72
N SER A 146 -26.02 1.85 4.69
CA SER A 146 -25.80 1.48 3.29
C SER A 146 -24.45 1.92 2.74
N GLU A 147 -23.76 2.79 3.47
CA GLU A 147 -22.54 3.46 3.06
C GLU A 147 -21.57 3.52 4.25
N VAL A 148 -20.27 3.49 3.96
CA VAL A 148 -19.18 3.66 4.90
C VAL A 148 -18.15 4.62 4.31
N ASN A 149 -17.60 5.50 5.14
CA ASN A 149 -16.49 6.37 4.74
C ASN A 149 -15.18 5.70 5.14
N MET A 150 -14.22 5.72 4.21
CA MET A 150 -12.91 5.10 4.41
C MET A 150 -11.82 6.16 4.29
N ALA A 151 -11.05 6.33 5.35
CA ALA A 151 -9.86 7.17 5.34
C ALA A 151 -8.65 6.32 4.96
N TYR A 152 -7.78 6.86 4.10
CA TYR A 152 -6.55 6.20 3.71
C TYR A 152 -5.34 7.07 4.01
N GLU A 153 -4.26 6.41 4.39
CA GLU A 153 -2.95 6.98 4.60
C GLU A 153 -1.93 6.17 3.78
N VAL A 154 -1.14 6.85 2.95
CA VAL A 154 -0.06 6.24 2.16
C VAL A 154 1.26 6.78 2.66
N HIS A 155 2.01 5.94 3.37
CA HIS A 155 3.35 6.27 3.83
C HIS A 155 4.40 5.85 2.78
N LEU A 156 5.10 6.84 2.21
CA LEU A 156 6.10 6.65 1.17
C LEU A 156 7.52 6.80 1.72
N GLN A 157 8.33 5.78 1.53
CA GLN A 157 9.74 5.74 1.95
C GLN A 157 10.68 5.38 0.79
N ALA A 158 11.96 5.68 0.95
CA ALA A 158 12.98 5.24 0.02
C ALA A 158 13.17 3.72 0.11
N GLY A 159 13.03 3.03 -1.02
CA GLY A 159 13.38 1.63 -1.16
C GLY A 159 14.90 1.42 -1.19
N PHE A 160 15.31 0.15 -1.15
CA PHE A 160 16.73 -0.25 -1.15
C PHE A 160 17.54 0.35 -2.30
N GLY A 161 16.96 0.39 -3.51
CA GLY A 161 17.59 0.96 -4.70
C GLY A 161 17.90 2.45 -4.56
N SER A 162 17.05 3.20 -3.86
CA SER A 162 17.29 4.63 -3.59
C SER A 162 18.49 4.81 -2.66
N PHE A 163 18.56 4.04 -1.58
CA PHE A 163 19.73 4.06 -0.68
C PHE A 163 21.02 3.67 -1.41
N PHE A 164 20.97 2.71 -2.33
CA PHE A 164 22.12 2.36 -3.16
C PHE A 164 22.58 3.54 -4.03
N VAL A 165 21.66 4.28 -4.64
CA VAL A 165 21.97 5.48 -5.42
C VAL A 165 22.55 6.57 -4.52
N PHE A 166 21.97 6.81 -3.34
CA PHE A 166 22.46 7.81 -2.38
C PHE A 166 23.88 7.48 -1.92
N ALA A 167 24.14 6.22 -1.57
CA ALA A 167 25.46 5.74 -1.20
C ALA A 167 26.47 5.93 -2.35
N SER A 168 26.06 5.64 -3.59
CA SER A 168 26.90 5.84 -4.78
C SER A 168 27.29 7.30 -4.98
N ILE A 169 26.35 8.24 -4.79
CA ILE A 169 26.63 9.69 -4.81
C ILE A 169 27.67 10.04 -3.72
N GLY A 170 27.51 9.48 -2.52
CA GLY A 170 28.46 9.67 -1.43
C GLY A 170 29.85 9.16 -1.74
N VAL A 171 29.97 7.95 -2.31
CA VAL A 171 31.25 7.34 -2.70
C VAL A 171 31.94 8.14 -3.81
N VAL A 172 31.21 8.59 -4.83
CA VAL A 172 31.76 9.46 -5.88
C VAL A 172 32.23 10.79 -5.29
N GLY A 173 31.43 11.40 -4.42
CA GLY A 173 31.80 12.63 -3.72
C GLY A 173 33.08 12.46 -2.91
N PHE A 174 33.19 11.35 -2.16
CA PHE A 174 34.38 11.01 -1.40
C PHE A 174 35.61 10.82 -2.30
N ALA A 175 35.48 10.07 -3.40
CA ALA A 175 36.56 9.86 -4.36
C ALA A 175 37.07 11.19 -4.94
N MET A 176 36.19 12.13 -5.27
CA MET A 176 36.56 13.47 -5.77
C MET A 176 37.34 14.31 -4.74
N THR A 177 37.10 14.10 -3.45
CA THR A 177 37.90 14.77 -2.40
C THR A 177 39.31 14.20 -2.26
N ARG A 178 39.56 12.99 -2.80
CA ARG A 178 40.86 12.30 -2.75
C ARG A 178 41.61 12.31 -4.07
N SER A 179 40.95 12.61 -5.19
CA SER A 179 41.62 12.86 -6.47
C SER A 179 42.33 14.21 -6.39
N GLU A 180 43.64 14.15 -6.09
CA GLU A 180 44.59 15.27 -6.17
C GLU A 180 44.68 15.85 -7.58
#